data_AF-A0A8J6LNJ4-F1
#
_entry.id   AF-A0A8J6LNJ4-F1
#
_cell.length_a   1.000
_cell.length_b   1.000
_cell.length_c   1.000
_cell.angle_alpha   90.00
_cell.angle_beta   90.00
_cell.angle_gamma   90.00
#
_symmetry.space_group_name_H-M   'P 1'
#
loop_
_entity.id
_entity.type
_entity.pdbx_description
1 polymer ?
#
loop_
_entity_poly.entity_id
_entity_poly.type
_entity_poly.pdbx_seq_one_letter_code
_entity_poly.pdbx_strand_id
1 'polypeptide(L)'
;MFRSIALLRRVALASLVANALIVVTGSAVRLTGSGLGCPTWPRCTADSYTTTREMGLHGVIEFGNRTLTGLVGILALAALVLAIFHKRRAFTVPATLVLVGIPAQAVLGGITVLTDLNPWVVGCHFLVSMAVIVAAYTLWARVSHVSHGIEEAAPIVTGPLRALVGVTCVTGAVTIMLGTVVTGSGPHAGDADARRNGLDPESIAQLHTDAVFLFLGLSLALW
;
A
#
# COMPACT_ATOMS: atom_id res chain seq x y z
N MET A 1 16.51 18.42 19.71
CA MET A 1 16.34 17.08 19.12
C MET A 1 15.22 17.02 18.06
N PHE A 2 13.98 17.43 18.37
CA PHE A 2 12.80 17.26 17.50
C PHE A 2 12.76 18.06 16.17
N ARG A 3 13.67 19.03 15.96
CA ARG A 3 13.81 19.78 14.68
C ARG A 3 14.91 19.24 13.76
N SER A 4 15.43 18.04 14.04
CA SER A 4 16.45 17.43 13.18
C SER A 4 15.81 16.95 11.88
N ILE A 5 16.12 17.64 10.77
CA ILE A 5 15.65 17.26 9.43
C ILE A 5 16.22 15.89 9.02
N ALA A 6 17.45 15.58 9.43
CA ALA A 6 18.09 14.29 9.18
C ALA A 6 17.36 13.14 9.89
N LEU A 7 16.90 13.37 11.14
CA LEU A 7 16.10 12.39 11.87
C LEU A 7 14.75 12.18 11.19
N LEU A 8 14.04 13.25 10.83
CA LEU A 8 12.77 13.16 10.10
C LEU A 8 12.94 12.40 8.78
N ARG A 9 14.03 12.64 8.04
CA ARG A 9 14.32 11.91 6.80
C ARG A 9 14.48 10.41 7.02
N ARG A 10 15.25 10.01 8.04
CA ARG A 10 15.48 8.60 8.37
C ARG A 10 14.19 7.92 8.79
N VAL A 11 13.37 8.57 9.63
CA VAL A 11 12.07 8.04 10.06
C VAL A 11 11.09 7.96 8.89
N ALA A 12 11.03 8.96 8.01
CA ALA A 12 10.21 8.92 6.81
C ALA A 12 10.63 7.80 5.86
N LEU A 13 11.94 7.57 5.67
CA LEU A 13 12.45 6.45 4.89
C LEU A 13 12.08 5.11 5.52
N ALA A 14 12.27 4.96 6.84
CA ALA A 14 11.89 3.75 7.55
C ALA A 14 10.39 3.48 7.44
N SER A 15 9.55 4.52 7.54
CA SER A 15 8.10 4.41 7.35
C SER A 15 7.74 3.99 5.91
N LEU A 16 8.38 4.57 4.89
CA LEU A 16 8.20 4.16 3.49
C LEU A 16 8.58 2.70 3.28
N VAL A 17 9.75 2.28 3.77
CA VAL A 17 10.22 0.89 3.66
C VAL A 17 9.28 -0.06 4.40
N ALA A 18 8.81 0.28 5.60
CA ALA A 18 7.87 -0.54 6.35
C ALA A 18 6.51 -0.69 5.64
N ASN A 19 6.00 0.38 5.01
CA ASN A 19 4.78 0.30 4.20
C ASN A 19 4.98 -0.56 2.93
N ALA A 20 6.16 -0.51 2.30
CA ALA A 20 6.46 -1.41 1.19
C ALA A 20 6.55 -2.87 1.66
N LEU A 21 7.22 -3.12 2.79
CA LEU A 21 7.35 -4.46 3.37
C LEU A 21 6.01 -5.06 3.75
N ILE A 22 5.09 -4.31 4.38
CA ILE A 22 3.77 -4.85 4.75
C ILE A 22 2.92 -5.22 3.51
N VAL A 23 3.08 -4.51 2.39
CA VAL A 23 2.43 -4.87 1.12
C VAL A 23 3.02 -6.17 0.54
N VAL A 24 4.34 -6.34 0.64
CA VAL A 24 5.02 -7.58 0.21
C VAL A 24 4.58 -8.75 1.09
N THR A 25 4.54 -8.59 2.42
CA THR A 25 4.07 -9.65 3.32
C THR A 25 2.58 -9.93 3.14
N GLY A 26 1.75 -8.93 2.89
CA GLY A 26 0.36 -9.13 2.51
C GLY A 26 0.20 -9.91 1.19
N SER A 27 1.11 -9.70 0.23
CA SER A 27 1.15 -10.51 -0.99
C SER A 27 1.54 -11.96 -0.69
N ALA A 28 2.45 -12.20 0.26
CA ALA A 28 2.78 -13.53 0.74
C ALA A 28 1.59 -14.20 1.45
N VAL A 29 0.84 -13.47 2.29
CA VAL A 29 -0.42 -13.96 2.90
C VAL A 29 -1.36 -14.48 1.81
N ARG A 30 -1.56 -13.70 0.73
CA ARG A 30 -2.42 -14.11 -0.39
C ARG A 30 -1.87 -15.33 -1.14
N LEU A 31 -0.61 -15.28 -1.57
CA LEU A 31 -0.01 -16.31 -2.42
C LEU A 31 0.17 -17.65 -1.70
N THR A 32 0.22 -17.64 -0.37
CA THR A 32 0.30 -18.85 0.46
C THR A 32 -1.07 -19.38 0.89
N GLY A 33 -2.19 -18.76 0.49
CA GLY A 33 -3.51 -19.19 0.94
C GLY A 33 -3.81 -18.84 2.41
N SER A 34 -3.06 -17.92 3.01
CA SER A 34 -3.14 -17.63 4.44
C SER A 34 -4.10 -16.49 4.78
N GLY A 35 -4.97 -16.07 3.85
CA GLY A 35 -5.84 -14.89 4.05
C GLY A 35 -6.92 -15.06 5.13
N LEU A 36 -7.21 -16.30 5.53
CA LEU A 36 -8.10 -16.67 6.62
C LEU A 36 -7.37 -17.46 7.72
N GLY A 37 -6.04 -17.32 7.81
CA GLY A 37 -5.22 -17.93 8.86
C GLY A 37 -5.59 -17.42 10.26
N CYS A 38 -6.19 -16.24 10.36
CA CYS A 38 -6.89 -15.73 11.54
C CYS A 38 -8.36 -15.45 11.19
N PRO A 39 -9.30 -16.39 11.39
CA PRO A 39 -10.68 -16.29 10.87
C PRO A 39 -11.54 -15.21 11.52
N THR A 40 -11.10 -14.60 12.62
CA THR A 40 -11.79 -13.48 13.26
C THR A 40 -10.98 -12.19 13.17
N TRP A 41 -11.61 -11.07 13.52
CA TRP A 41 -10.97 -9.77 13.70
C TRP A 41 -11.75 -8.96 14.75
N PRO A 42 -11.11 -8.22 15.67
CA PRO A 42 -9.67 -7.96 15.81
C PRO A 42 -8.89 -9.07 16.53
N ARG A 43 -9.59 -10.06 17.09
CA ARG A 43 -8.98 -11.30 17.58
C ARG A 43 -8.51 -12.17 16.42
N CYS A 44 -7.71 -13.20 16.67
CA CYS A 44 -7.34 -14.19 15.65
C CYS A 44 -8.29 -15.41 15.69
N THR A 45 -8.81 -15.76 16.87
CA THR A 45 -9.90 -16.74 17.06
C THR A 45 -11.00 -16.13 17.93
N ALA A 46 -12.04 -16.88 18.30
CA ALA A 46 -13.04 -16.40 19.28
C ALA A 46 -12.39 -16.07 20.64
N ASP A 47 -11.44 -16.90 21.06
CA ASP A 47 -10.87 -16.89 22.41
C ASP A 47 -9.47 -16.24 22.49
N SER A 48 -8.78 -16.04 21.36
CA SER A 48 -7.38 -15.56 21.34
C SER A 48 -7.15 -14.38 20.41
N TYR A 49 -6.37 -13.39 20.88
CA TYR A 49 -5.87 -12.29 20.04
C TYR A 49 -4.68 -12.69 19.16
N THR A 50 -3.99 -13.79 19.50
CA THR A 50 -2.80 -14.25 18.79
C THR A 50 -3.04 -15.59 18.12
N THR A 51 -2.15 -15.94 17.20
CA THR A 51 -2.18 -17.27 16.59
C THR A 51 -1.99 -18.38 17.64
N THR A 52 -2.61 -19.54 17.43
CA THR A 52 -2.55 -20.75 18.26
C THR A 52 -1.83 -21.85 17.49
N ARG A 53 -1.35 -22.88 18.20
CA ARG A 53 -0.64 -24.00 17.54
C ARG A 53 -1.48 -24.73 16.49
N GLU A 54 -2.79 -24.80 16.70
CA GLU A 54 -3.73 -25.49 15.82
C GLU A 54 -3.89 -24.81 14.45
N MET A 55 -3.68 -23.49 14.37
CA MET A 55 -3.74 -22.74 13.11
C MET A 55 -2.48 -22.88 12.25
N GLY A 56 -1.44 -23.54 12.78
CA GLY A 56 -0.22 -23.88 12.05
C GLY A 56 0.45 -22.69 11.36
N LEU A 57 0.99 -22.93 10.16
CA LEU A 57 1.77 -21.95 9.43
C LEU A 57 0.92 -20.78 8.90
N HIS A 58 -0.31 -21.05 8.45
CA HIS A 58 -1.20 -20.02 7.90
C HIS A 58 -1.56 -18.96 8.95
N GLY A 59 -1.85 -19.39 10.19
CA GLY A 59 -2.10 -18.47 11.30
C GLY A 59 -0.89 -17.60 11.64
N VAL A 60 0.32 -18.15 11.58
CA VAL A 60 1.57 -17.38 11.80
C VAL A 60 1.79 -16.35 10.69
N ILE A 61 1.56 -16.73 9.43
CA ILE A 61 1.73 -15.84 8.28
C ILE A 61 0.77 -14.64 8.37
N GLU A 62 -0.52 -14.89 8.62
CA GLU A 62 -1.48 -13.79 8.70
C GLU A 62 -1.26 -12.92 9.95
N PHE A 63 -1.08 -13.55 11.11
CA PHE A 63 -0.82 -12.82 12.35
C PHE A 63 0.47 -11.99 12.28
N GLY A 64 1.49 -12.49 11.58
CA GLY A 64 2.71 -11.74 11.30
C GLY A 64 2.43 -10.45 10.54
N ASN A 65 1.61 -10.50 9.49
CA ASN A 65 1.20 -9.31 8.75
C ASN A 65 0.36 -8.34 9.62
N ARG A 66 -0.55 -8.87 10.45
CA ARG A 66 -1.30 -8.04 11.43
C ARG A 66 -0.36 -7.33 12.42
N THR A 67 0.66 -8.03 12.90
CA THR A 67 1.65 -7.50 13.84
C THR A 67 2.50 -6.39 13.21
N LEU A 68 2.90 -6.53 11.94
CA LEU A 68 3.65 -5.50 11.21
C LEU A 68 2.89 -4.16 11.12
N THR A 69 1.55 -4.19 11.14
CA THR A 69 0.74 -2.96 11.18
C THR A 69 1.08 -2.09 12.39
N GLY A 70 1.43 -2.70 13.53
CA GLY A 70 1.86 -1.98 14.73
C GLY A 70 3.17 -1.21 14.52
N LEU A 71 4.17 -1.84 13.89
CA LEU A 71 5.44 -1.19 13.54
C LEU A 71 5.22 -0.03 12.56
N VAL A 72 4.40 -0.24 11.53
CA VAL A 72 4.03 0.79 10.56
C VAL A 72 3.35 1.97 11.26
N GLY A 73 2.44 1.70 12.21
CA GLY A 73 1.77 2.68 13.07
C GLY A 73 2.74 3.52 13.89
N ILE A 74 3.69 2.88 14.57
CA ILE A 74 4.70 3.55 15.39
C ILE A 74 5.57 4.48 14.53
N LEU A 75 6.03 4.00 13.37
CA LEU A 75 6.86 4.79 12.45
C LEU A 75 6.09 5.98 11.87
N ALA A 76 4.81 5.79 11.52
CA ALA A 76 3.96 6.86 11.02
C ALA A 76 3.67 7.93 12.08
N LEU A 77 3.41 7.52 13.32
CA LEU A 77 3.22 8.44 14.45
C LEU A 77 4.51 9.23 14.71
N ALA A 78 5.66 8.56 14.76
CA ALA A 78 6.95 9.22 14.93
C ALA A 78 7.22 10.23 13.79
N ALA A 79 6.93 9.86 12.54
CA ALA A 79 7.06 10.74 11.39
C ALA A 79 6.16 11.99 11.51
N LEU A 80 4.89 11.81 11.91
CA LEU A 80 3.96 12.92 12.09
C LEU A 80 4.40 13.85 13.23
N VAL A 81 4.76 13.30 14.38
CA VAL A 81 5.25 14.08 15.53
C VAL A 81 6.44 14.94 15.10
N LEU A 82 7.46 14.34 14.46
CA LEU A 82 8.61 15.08 13.94
C LEU A 82 8.23 16.11 12.87
N ALA A 83 7.30 15.80 11.96
CA ALA A 83 6.83 16.71 10.93
C ALA A 83 6.14 17.96 11.52
N ILE A 84 5.33 17.80 12.58
CA ILE A 84 4.65 18.91 13.26
C ILE A 84 5.65 19.93 13.84
N PHE A 85 6.77 19.47 14.39
CA PHE A 85 7.80 20.36 14.95
C PHE A 85 8.50 21.24 13.89
N HIS A 86 8.43 20.85 12.61
CA HIS A 86 8.97 21.65 11.51
C HIS A 86 7.98 22.70 10.99
N LYS A 87 6.70 22.68 11.42
CA LYS A 87 5.64 23.64 11.06
C LYS A 87 5.47 23.85 9.55
N ARG A 88 5.76 22.83 8.73
CA ARG A 88 5.59 22.87 7.26
C ARG A 88 4.45 21.97 6.83
N ARG A 89 3.40 22.54 6.24
CA ARG A 89 2.26 21.77 5.68
C ARG A 89 2.72 20.72 4.66
N ALA A 90 3.78 21.02 3.92
CA ALA A 90 4.41 20.11 2.98
C ALA A 90 4.85 18.77 3.62
N PHE A 91 5.15 18.76 4.92
CA PHE A 91 5.50 17.55 5.69
C PHE A 91 4.32 17.02 6.49
N THR A 92 3.56 17.88 7.15
CA THR A 92 2.49 17.43 8.05
C THR A 92 1.35 16.76 7.29
N VAL A 93 0.94 17.28 6.12
CA VAL A 93 -0.15 16.69 5.33
C VAL A 93 0.14 15.24 4.93
N PRO A 94 1.25 14.94 4.22
CA PRO A 94 1.53 13.54 3.86
C PRO A 94 1.79 12.65 5.08
N ALA A 95 2.42 13.17 6.16
CA ALA A 95 2.57 12.39 7.40
C ALA A 95 1.23 12.04 8.07
N THR A 96 0.26 12.97 8.05
CA THR A 96 -1.11 12.72 8.52
C THR A 96 -1.82 11.70 7.64
N LEU A 97 -1.69 11.80 6.32
CA LEU A 97 -2.28 10.83 5.39
C LEU A 97 -1.75 9.41 5.64
N VAL A 98 -0.44 9.25 5.88
CA VAL A 98 0.15 7.96 6.24
C VAL A 98 -0.43 7.46 7.57
N LEU A 99 -0.46 8.30 8.62
CA LEU A 99 -0.96 7.88 9.93
C LEU A 99 -2.44 7.49 9.90
N VAL A 100 -3.29 8.27 9.21
CA VAL A 100 -4.73 8.00 9.09
C VAL A 100 -5.02 6.82 8.16
N GLY A 101 -4.16 6.59 7.17
CA GLY A 101 -4.26 5.43 6.28
C GLY A 101 -4.14 4.10 7.00
N ILE A 102 -3.38 4.02 8.10
CA ILE A 102 -3.13 2.78 8.85
C ILE A 102 -4.39 2.24 9.56
N PRO A 103 -5.15 3.02 10.36
CA PRO A 103 -6.41 2.53 10.91
C PRO A 103 -7.45 2.24 9.81
N ALA A 104 -7.48 3.01 8.72
CA ALA A 104 -8.33 2.70 7.58
C ALA A 104 -7.97 1.34 6.94
N GLN A 105 -6.68 1.04 6.82
CA GLN A 105 -6.18 -0.26 6.38
C GLN A 105 -6.55 -1.38 7.35
N ALA A 106 -6.37 -1.19 8.65
CA ALA A 106 -6.72 -2.17 9.66
C ALA A 106 -8.23 -2.53 9.60
N VAL A 107 -9.09 -1.53 9.41
CA VAL A 107 -10.54 -1.73 9.23
C VAL A 107 -10.83 -2.47 7.92
N LEU A 108 -10.27 -2.04 6.79
CA LEU A 108 -10.48 -2.73 5.51
C LEU A 108 -9.97 -4.18 5.52
N GLY A 109 -8.84 -4.43 6.20
CA GLY A 109 -8.28 -5.77 6.40
C GLY A 109 -9.18 -6.63 7.28
N GLY A 110 -9.74 -6.06 8.34
CA GLY A 110 -10.76 -6.72 9.16
C GLY A 110 -12.02 -7.08 8.37
N ILE A 111 -12.54 -6.15 7.56
CA ILE A 111 -13.69 -6.41 6.68
C ILE A 111 -13.36 -7.52 5.68
N THR A 112 -12.14 -7.56 5.15
CA THR A 112 -11.68 -8.62 4.23
C THR A 112 -11.83 -10.01 4.87
N VAL A 113 -11.44 -10.17 6.13
CA VAL A 113 -11.59 -11.42 6.88
C VAL A 113 -13.07 -11.72 7.15
N LEU A 114 -13.83 -10.73 7.63
CA LEU A 114 -15.26 -10.89 7.97
C LEU A 114 -16.17 -11.13 6.76
N THR A 115 -15.67 -10.94 5.55
CA THR A 115 -16.41 -11.16 4.29
C THR A 115 -15.84 -12.30 3.47
N ASP A 116 -15.05 -13.19 4.09
CA ASP A 116 -14.44 -14.38 3.48
C ASP A 116 -13.67 -14.03 2.20
N LEU A 117 -12.79 -13.03 2.30
CA LEU A 117 -11.94 -12.56 1.21
C LEU A 117 -12.74 -12.01 0.01
N ASN A 118 -13.81 -11.24 0.26
CA ASN A 118 -14.53 -10.57 -0.82
C ASN A 118 -13.55 -9.80 -1.74
N PRO A 119 -13.48 -10.13 -3.04
CA PRO A 119 -12.40 -9.68 -3.92
C PRO A 119 -12.38 -8.15 -4.11
N TRP A 120 -13.55 -7.50 -4.01
CA TRP A 120 -13.63 -6.04 -4.09
C TRP A 120 -13.07 -5.37 -2.84
N VAL A 121 -13.28 -5.97 -1.67
CA VAL A 121 -12.71 -5.46 -0.40
C VAL A 121 -11.20 -5.68 -0.38
N VAL A 122 -10.72 -6.86 -0.78
CA VAL A 122 -9.29 -7.17 -0.91
C VAL A 122 -8.61 -6.19 -1.88
N GLY A 123 -9.23 -5.94 -3.04
CA GLY A 123 -8.74 -4.98 -4.03
C GLY A 123 -8.68 -3.56 -3.48
N CYS A 124 -9.74 -3.08 -2.82
CA CYS A 124 -9.77 -1.78 -2.16
C CYS A 124 -8.70 -1.65 -1.07
N HIS A 125 -8.51 -2.67 -0.24
CA HIS A 125 -7.47 -2.73 0.79
C HIS A 125 -6.07 -2.53 0.16
N PHE A 126 -5.78 -3.25 -0.93
CA PHE A 126 -4.53 -3.08 -1.68
C PHE A 126 -4.40 -1.68 -2.29
N LEU A 127 -5.44 -1.15 -2.96
CA LEU A 127 -5.37 0.18 -3.60
C LEU A 127 -5.15 1.31 -2.59
N VAL A 128 -5.81 1.25 -1.44
CA VAL A 128 -5.56 2.21 -0.36
C VAL A 128 -4.12 2.08 0.15
N SER A 129 -3.52 0.89 0.11
CA SER A 129 -2.12 0.70 0.54
C SER A 129 -1.16 1.39 -0.43
N MET A 130 -1.47 1.37 -1.72
CA MET A 130 -0.67 2.09 -2.72
C MET A 130 -0.76 3.60 -2.52
N ALA A 131 -1.95 4.13 -2.18
CA ALA A 131 -2.12 5.54 -1.84
C ALA A 131 -1.32 5.94 -0.59
N VAL A 132 -1.26 5.08 0.43
CA VAL A 132 -0.43 5.29 1.63
C VAL A 132 1.06 5.28 1.27
N ILE A 133 1.52 4.37 0.42
CA ILE A 133 2.91 4.37 -0.08
C ILE A 133 3.24 5.67 -0.83
N VAL A 134 2.34 6.15 -1.69
CA VAL A 134 2.52 7.44 -2.39
C VAL A 134 2.63 8.60 -1.39
N ALA A 135 1.81 8.62 -0.33
CA ALA A 135 1.90 9.61 0.73
C ALA A 135 3.23 9.52 1.50
N ALA A 136 3.68 8.30 1.86
CA ALA A 136 4.95 8.06 2.54
C ALA A 136 6.15 8.48 1.67
N TYR A 137 6.12 8.15 0.39
CA TYR A 137 7.13 8.58 -0.58
C TYR A 137 7.14 10.10 -0.72
N THR A 138 5.98 10.73 -0.83
CA THR A 138 5.86 12.20 -0.93
C THR A 138 6.46 12.88 0.31
N LEU A 139 6.21 12.36 1.51
CA LEU A 139 6.83 12.84 2.74
C LEU A 139 8.36 12.71 2.65
N TRP A 140 8.85 11.50 2.37
CA TRP A 140 10.29 11.22 2.31
C TRP A 140 11.00 12.08 1.25
N ALA A 141 10.43 12.20 0.05
CA ALA A 141 10.98 12.99 -1.04
C ALA A 141 11.09 14.47 -0.64
N ARG A 142 10.00 15.07 -0.15
CA ARG A 142 10.00 16.48 0.29
C ARG A 142 10.98 16.77 1.40
N VAL A 143 11.08 15.87 2.38
CA VAL A 143 12.07 15.99 3.46
C VAL A 143 13.49 15.82 2.92
N SER A 144 13.69 14.91 1.97
CA SER A 144 14.99 14.64 1.35
C SER A 144 15.49 15.82 0.53
N HIS A 145 14.63 16.46 -0.28
CA HIS A 145 14.96 17.69 -1.00
C HIS A 145 15.48 18.77 -0.05
N VAL A 146 14.73 19.06 1.02
CA VAL A 146 15.12 20.06 2.02
C VAL A 146 16.41 19.65 2.73
N SER A 147 16.59 18.37 3.06
CA SER A 147 17.79 17.90 3.76
C SER A 147 19.08 18.01 2.93
N HIS A 148 18.98 17.93 1.60
CA HIS A 148 20.12 18.09 0.68
C HIS A 148 20.27 19.52 0.18
N GLY A 149 19.47 20.48 0.66
CA GLY A 149 19.51 21.86 0.21
C GLY A 149 19.07 22.06 -1.24
N ILE A 150 18.27 21.14 -1.78
CA ILE A 150 17.74 21.26 -3.14
C ILE A 150 16.57 22.24 -3.12
N GLU A 151 16.72 23.38 -3.79
CA GLU A 151 15.65 24.37 -3.96
C GLU A 151 14.55 23.82 -4.89
N GLU A 152 13.30 24.25 -4.68
CA GLU A 152 12.19 23.93 -5.60
C GLU A 152 12.43 24.65 -6.93
N ALA A 153 13.03 23.96 -7.90
CA ALA A 153 13.21 24.48 -9.24
C ALA A 153 11.86 24.58 -9.96
N ALA A 154 11.63 25.68 -10.67
CA ALA A 154 10.51 25.79 -11.58
C ALA A 154 10.56 24.65 -12.62
N PRO A 155 9.42 24.10 -13.07
CA PRO A 155 9.42 23.06 -14.08
C PRO A 155 10.16 23.54 -15.34
N ILE A 156 11.28 22.92 -15.66
CA ILE A 156 12.09 23.22 -16.86
C ILE A 156 11.47 22.57 -18.11
N VAL A 157 10.57 21.59 -17.91
CA VAL A 157 9.95 20.78 -18.96
C VAL A 157 8.72 21.44 -19.60
N THR A 158 8.50 21.18 -20.89
CA THR A 158 7.39 21.72 -21.67
C THR A 158 6.03 21.17 -21.21
N GLY A 159 4.95 21.92 -21.50
CA GLY A 159 3.57 21.51 -21.20
C GLY A 159 3.21 20.11 -21.73
N PRO A 160 3.51 19.78 -23.00
CA PRO A 160 3.27 18.44 -23.55
C PRO A 160 3.99 17.33 -22.79
N LEU A 161 5.25 17.54 -22.39
CA LEU A 161 6.00 16.54 -21.64
C LEU A 161 5.39 16.31 -20.24
N ARG A 162 4.93 17.38 -19.58
CA ARG A 162 4.18 17.26 -18.31
C ARG A 162 2.88 16.50 -18.47
N ALA A 163 2.15 16.74 -19.57
CA ALA A 163 0.94 15.99 -19.89
C ALA A 163 1.25 14.51 -20.12
N LEU A 164 2.31 14.19 -20.85
CA LEU A 164 2.75 12.81 -21.08
C LEU A 164 3.11 12.09 -19.77
N VAL A 165 3.83 12.73 -18.84
CA VAL A 165 4.08 12.20 -17.49
C VAL A 165 2.75 11.97 -16.76
N GLY A 166 1.84 12.93 -16.80
CA GLY A 166 0.52 12.80 -16.17
C GLY A 166 -0.28 11.61 -16.70
N VAL A 167 -0.35 11.45 -18.02
CA VAL A 167 -1.01 10.32 -18.69
C VAL A 167 -0.33 9.00 -18.30
N THR A 168 1.00 8.96 -18.30
CA THR A 168 1.77 7.76 -17.89
C THR A 168 1.45 7.35 -16.45
N CYS A 169 1.39 8.31 -15.52
CA CYS A 169 1.00 8.06 -14.14
C CYS A 169 -0.44 7.53 -14.01
N VAL A 170 -1.38 8.11 -14.76
CA VAL A 170 -2.79 7.68 -14.78
C VAL A 170 -2.90 6.25 -15.32
N THR A 171 -2.25 5.95 -16.45
CA THR A 171 -2.24 4.61 -17.02
C THR A 171 -1.60 3.59 -16.07
N GLY A 172 -0.53 3.97 -15.36
CA GLY A 172 0.06 3.13 -14.31
C GLY A 172 -0.92 2.84 -13.16
N ALA A 173 -1.66 3.85 -12.70
CA ALA A 173 -2.69 3.68 -11.67
C ALA A 173 -3.85 2.77 -12.14
N VAL A 174 -4.30 2.93 -13.39
CA VAL A 174 -5.30 2.06 -14.02
C VAL A 174 -4.78 0.62 -14.13
N THR A 175 -3.52 0.45 -14.50
CA THR A 175 -2.86 -0.87 -14.59
C THR A 175 -2.88 -1.57 -13.23
N ILE A 176 -2.47 -0.87 -12.16
CA ILE A 176 -2.51 -1.39 -10.78
C ILE A 176 -3.95 -1.77 -10.38
N MET A 177 -4.93 -0.91 -10.68
CA MET A 177 -6.34 -1.18 -10.40
C MET A 177 -6.83 -2.45 -11.12
N LEU A 178 -6.62 -2.54 -12.43
CA LEU A 178 -7.00 -3.72 -13.22
C LEU A 178 -6.33 -5.00 -12.70
N GLY A 179 -5.08 -4.91 -12.21
CA GLY A 179 -4.40 -6.04 -11.58
C GLY A 179 -5.13 -6.60 -10.35
N THR A 180 -5.80 -5.73 -9.58
CA THR A 180 -6.65 -6.19 -8.45
C THR A 180 -7.91 -6.90 -8.93
N VAL A 181 -8.50 -6.44 -10.04
CA VAL A 181 -9.66 -7.07 -10.67
C VAL A 181 -9.30 -8.45 -11.26
N VAL A 182 -8.14 -8.56 -11.94
CA VAL A 182 -7.59 -9.84 -12.41
C VAL A 182 -7.45 -10.81 -11.24
N THR A 183 -6.84 -10.37 -10.15
CA THR A 183 -6.64 -11.19 -8.94
C THR A 183 -7.95 -11.70 -8.38
N GLY A 184 -9.00 -10.87 -8.36
CA GLY A 184 -10.33 -11.26 -7.89
C GLY A 184 -11.12 -12.18 -8.83
N SER A 185 -10.75 -12.23 -10.12
CA SER A 185 -11.35 -13.15 -11.11
C SER A 185 -10.65 -14.50 -11.16
N GLY A 186 -9.32 -14.52 -10.96
CA GLY A 186 -8.49 -15.71 -11.09
C GLY A 186 -8.51 -16.64 -9.87
N PRO A 187 -7.85 -17.81 -9.95
CA PRO A 187 -7.88 -18.85 -8.90
C PRO A 187 -7.08 -18.48 -7.63
N HIS A 188 -6.20 -17.47 -7.67
CA HIS A 188 -5.31 -17.12 -6.56
C HIS A 188 -5.76 -15.88 -5.75
N ALA A 189 -6.97 -15.90 -5.18
CA ALA A 189 -7.57 -14.77 -4.45
C ALA A 189 -7.28 -14.76 -2.94
N GLY A 190 -6.38 -15.61 -2.45
CA GLY A 190 -5.93 -15.61 -1.05
C GLY A 190 -6.37 -16.80 -0.21
N ASP A 191 -7.30 -17.60 -0.73
CA ASP A 191 -7.71 -18.91 -0.26
C ASP A 191 -8.28 -19.71 -1.46
N ALA A 192 -8.34 -21.05 -1.36
CA ALA A 192 -8.92 -21.90 -2.40
C ALA A 192 -10.43 -21.65 -2.56
N ASP A 193 -11.15 -21.46 -1.44
CA ASP A 193 -12.60 -21.28 -1.38
C ASP A 193 -13.02 -19.80 -1.40
N ALA A 194 -12.06 -18.88 -1.60
CA ALA A 194 -12.32 -17.45 -1.69
C ALA A 194 -13.33 -17.11 -2.80
N ARG A 195 -14.21 -16.15 -2.52
CA ARG A 195 -15.20 -15.64 -3.48
C ARG A 195 -14.50 -15.00 -4.68
N ARG A 196 -15.06 -15.21 -5.88
CA ARG A 196 -14.62 -14.55 -7.12
C ARG A 196 -15.56 -13.41 -7.48
N ASN A 197 -15.07 -12.47 -8.28
CA ASN A 197 -15.86 -11.31 -8.72
C ASN A 197 -16.86 -11.62 -9.85
N GLY A 198 -16.86 -12.85 -10.38
CA GLY A 198 -17.78 -13.31 -11.42
C GLY A 198 -17.42 -12.86 -12.84
N LEU A 199 -16.28 -12.21 -13.02
CA LEU A 199 -15.79 -11.79 -14.33
C LEU A 199 -14.97 -12.91 -14.98
N ASP A 200 -15.01 -12.97 -16.31
CA ASP A 200 -14.18 -13.90 -17.08
C ASP A 200 -12.68 -13.56 -16.90
N PRO A 201 -11.87 -14.48 -16.35
CA PRO A 201 -10.47 -14.20 -16.04
C PRO A 201 -9.62 -13.90 -17.28
N GLU A 202 -9.92 -14.54 -18.41
CA GLU A 202 -9.20 -14.34 -19.67
C GLU A 202 -9.42 -12.91 -20.18
N SER A 203 -10.68 -12.49 -20.27
CA SER A 203 -11.06 -11.14 -20.73
C SER A 203 -10.46 -10.03 -19.85
N ILE A 204 -10.49 -10.18 -18.53
CA ILE A 204 -9.94 -9.17 -17.61
C ILE A 204 -8.41 -9.18 -17.61
N ALA A 205 -7.77 -10.34 -17.74
CA ALA A 205 -6.32 -10.44 -17.89
C ALA A 205 -5.85 -9.79 -19.19
N GLN A 206 -6.60 -9.96 -20.29
CA GLN A 206 -6.32 -9.28 -21.55
C GLN A 206 -6.43 -7.75 -21.39
N LEU A 207 -7.51 -7.25 -20.79
CA LEU A 207 -7.68 -5.82 -20.53
C LEU A 207 -6.54 -5.23 -19.67
N HIS A 208 -6.09 -5.97 -18.64
CA HIS A 208 -4.93 -5.57 -17.84
C HIS A 208 -3.65 -5.55 -18.69
N THR A 209 -3.46 -6.54 -19.55
CA THR A 209 -2.29 -6.65 -20.46
C THR A 209 -2.24 -5.49 -21.45
N ASP A 210 -3.38 -5.10 -22.03
CA ASP A 210 -3.48 -3.96 -22.93
C ASP A 210 -3.08 -2.66 -22.20
N ALA A 211 -3.53 -2.47 -20.96
CA ALA A 211 -3.13 -1.34 -20.13
C ALA A 211 -1.62 -1.35 -19.80
N VAL A 212 -1.03 -2.52 -19.54
CA VAL A 212 0.42 -2.67 -19.35
C VAL A 212 1.18 -2.26 -20.61
N PHE A 213 0.79 -2.73 -21.79
CA PHE A 213 1.45 -2.35 -23.04
C PHE A 213 1.36 -0.85 -23.31
N LEU A 214 0.21 -0.22 -23.05
CA LEU A 214 0.07 1.22 -23.14
C LEU A 214 1.00 1.94 -22.14
N PHE A 215 1.05 1.49 -20.89
CA PHE A 215 1.94 2.07 -19.87
C PHE A 215 3.42 1.97 -20.26
N LEU A 216 3.85 0.83 -20.79
CA LEU A 216 5.21 0.62 -21.27
C LEU A 216 5.52 1.52 -22.47
N GLY A 217 4.62 1.60 -23.46
CA GLY A 217 4.79 2.49 -24.62
C GLY A 217 4.92 3.96 -24.22
N LEU A 218 4.08 4.43 -23.29
CA LEU A 218 4.14 5.80 -22.76
C LEU A 218 5.44 6.05 -21.96
N SER A 219 5.89 5.05 -21.20
CA SER A 219 7.15 5.13 -20.43
C SER A 219 8.36 5.20 -21.35
N LEU A 220 8.37 4.45 -22.45
CA LEU A 220 9.41 4.52 -23.48
C LEU A 220 9.40 5.86 -24.21
N ALA A 221 8.23 6.45 -24.45
CA ALA A 221 8.11 7.77 -25.07
C ALA A 221 8.64 8.92 -24.19
N LEU A 222 8.82 8.70 -22.88
CA LEU A 222 9.43 9.65 -21.95
C LEU A 222 10.97 9.60 -21.93
N TRP A 223 11.57 8.57 -22.53
CA TRP A 223 13.02 8.33 -22.54
C TRP A 223 13.66 8.88 -23.82
#